data_AF-A0A2X2K0I0-F1
#
_entry.id   AF-A0A2X2K0I0-F1
#
_cell.length_a   1.000
_cell.length_b   1.000
_cell.length_c   1.000
_cell.angle_alpha   90.00
_cell.angle_beta   90.00
_cell.angle_gamma   90.00
#
_symmetry.space_group_name_H-M   'P 1'
#
loop_
_entity.id
_entity.type
_entity.pdbx_description
1 polymer ?
#
loop_
_entity_poly.entity_id
_entity_poly.type
_entity_poly.pdbx_seq_one_letter_code
_entity_poly.pdbx_strand_id
1 'polypeptide(L)'
;MSEEEIKKWIQSKLNENFKDIKRDALDLFIELTGINFNIVSQEIEKLILFLGDRPTINKQDVNQIINRSLEQNVFLLTEYIQKRKKEQAIHLVKDLITMKEEPIKLLALITSNYRLFYQCKILSQKDIVDSKLLKQ
;
A
#
# COMPACT_ATOMS: atom_id res chain seq x y z
N MET A 1 5.84 -11.57 3.13
CA MET A 1 6.45 -11.62 1.80
C MET A 1 7.09 -10.28 1.53
N SER A 2 8.27 -10.27 0.93
CA SER A 2 8.89 -9.07 0.39
C SER A 2 8.12 -8.57 -0.84
N GLU A 3 8.32 -7.30 -1.19
CA GLU A 3 7.74 -6.71 -2.40
C GLU A 3 8.16 -7.48 -3.66
N GLU A 4 9.42 -7.92 -3.71
CA GLU A 4 9.98 -8.72 -4.83
C GLU A 4 9.27 -10.08 -4.98
N GLU A 5 8.97 -10.76 -3.88
CA GLU A 5 8.22 -12.01 -3.91
C GLU A 5 6.80 -11.80 -4.44
N ILE A 6 6.16 -10.68 -4.09
CA ILE A 6 4.83 -10.34 -4.59
C ILE A 6 4.87 -10.02 -6.08
N LYS A 7 5.82 -9.21 -6.55
CA LYS A 7 5.95 -8.89 -7.98
C LYS A 7 6.17 -10.16 -8.80
N LYS A 8 7.01 -11.07 -8.32
CA LYS A 8 7.21 -12.39 -8.97
C LYS A 8 5.93 -13.22 -9.00
N TRP A 9 5.19 -13.25 -7.89
CA TRP A 9 3.93 -13.97 -7.82
C TRP A 9 2.89 -13.39 -8.79
N ILE A 10 2.75 -12.05 -8.86
CA ILE A 10 1.88 -11.36 -9.81
C ILE A 10 2.23 -11.78 -11.24
N GLN A 11 3.52 -11.73 -11.62
CA GLN A 11 3.95 -12.11 -12.95
C GLN A 11 3.62 -13.58 -13.27
N SER A 12 3.86 -14.50 -12.32
CA SER A 12 3.50 -15.92 -12.50
C SER A 12 2.01 -16.08 -12.74
N LYS A 13 1.18 -15.44 -11.91
CA LYS A 13 -0.28 -15.51 -12.00
C LYS A 13 -0.81 -14.96 -13.33
N LEU A 14 -0.25 -13.86 -13.81
CA LEU A 14 -0.61 -13.28 -15.11
C LEU A 14 -0.19 -14.21 -16.27
N ASN A 15 1.02 -14.76 -16.22
CA ASN A 15 1.52 -15.70 -17.23
C ASN A 15 0.65 -16.96 -17.34
N GLU A 16 0.19 -17.52 -16.20
CA GLU A 16 -0.76 -18.64 -16.15
C GLU A 16 -2.09 -18.34 -16.86
N ASN A 17 -2.44 -17.06 -16.98
CA ASN A 17 -3.66 -16.57 -17.64
C ASN A 17 -3.36 -15.97 -19.03
N PHE A 18 -2.18 -16.21 -19.59
CA PHE A 18 -1.72 -15.66 -20.88
C PHE A 18 -1.77 -14.13 -20.93
N LYS A 19 -1.50 -13.47 -19.80
CA LYS A 19 -1.49 -12.02 -19.64
C LYS A 19 -0.13 -11.52 -19.18
N ASP A 20 0.11 -10.24 -19.40
CA ASP A 20 1.28 -9.52 -18.94
C ASP A 20 0.87 -8.14 -18.38
N ILE A 21 1.79 -7.48 -17.68
CA ILE A 21 1.56 -6.15 -17.08
C ILE A 21 2.73 -5.23 -17.40
N LYS A 22 2.41 -4.01 -17.84
CA LYS A 22 3.45 -2.98 -18.02
C LYS A 22 4.06 -2.60 -16.69
N ARG A 23 5.36 -2.31 -16.67
CA ARG A 23 6.09 -1.93 -15.45
C ARG A 23 5.45 -0.76 -14.70
N ASP A 24 5.04 0.29 -15.40
CA ASP A 24 4.40 1.47 -14.81
C ASP A 24 3.01 1.17 -14.22
N ALA A 25 2.32 0.17 -14.77
CA ALA A 25 1.07 -0.36 -14.24
C ALA A 25 1.31 -1.22 -12.99
N LEU A 26 2.35 -2.05 -12.99
CA LEU A 26 2.73 -2.87 -11.84
C LEU A 26 3.17 -2.02 -10.65
N ASP A 27 3.99 -1.00 -10.90
CA ASP A 27 4.46 -0.08 -9.87
C ASP A 27 3.27 0.67 -9.23
N LEU A 28 2.33 1.17 -10.06
CA LEU A 28 1.10 1.80 -9.57
C LEU A 28 0.21 0.80 -8.80
N PHE A 29 0.10 -0.44 -9.29
CA PHE A 29 -0.70 -1.47 -8.63
C PHE A 29 -0.18 -1.69 -7.20
N ILE A 30 1.13 -1.87 -7.04
CA ILE A 30 1.77 -2.05 -5.72
C ILE A 30 1.59 -0.82 -4.84
N GLU A 31 1.69 0.40 -5.39
CA GLU A 31 1.43 1.63 -4.65
C GLU A 31 0.00 1.67 -4.08
N LEU A 32 -0.99 1.25 -4.86
CA LEU A 32 -2.40 1.28 -4.45
C LEU A 32 -2.76 0.14 -3.49
N THR A 33 -2.24 -1.06 -3.68
CA THR A 33 -2.59 -2.23 -2.87
C THR A 33 -1.71 -2.40 -1.64
N GLY A 34 -0.46 -1.96 -1.71
CA GLY A 34 0.61 -2.38 -0.82
C GLY A 34 1.05 -3.82 -1.09
N ILE A 35 1.67 -4.44 -0.08
CA ILE A 35 2.24 -5.80 -0.15
C ILE A 35 1.44 -6.84 0.66
N ASN A 36 0.16 -6.56 0.92
CA ASN A 36 -0.71 -7.55 1.56
C ASN A 36 -1.18 -8.57 0.51
N PHE A 37 -0.70 -9.82 0.62
CA PHE A 37 -0.98 -10.86 -0.36
C PHE A 37 -2.47 -11.09 -0.63
N ASN A 38 -3.32 -11.06 0.40
CA ASN A 38 -4.76 -11.29 0.23
C ASN A 38 -5.41 -10.18 -0.61
N ILE A 39 -5.00 -8.92 -0.38
CA ILE A 39 -5.47 -7.78 -1.17
C ILE A 39 -4.94 -7.91 -2.60
N VAL A 40 -3.63 -8.10 -2.75
CA VAL A 40 -2.98 -8.23 -4.06
C VAL A 40 -3.62 -9.33 -4.90
N SER A 41 -3.87 -10.50 -4.33
CA SER A 41 -4.46 -11.63 -5.07
C SER A 41 -5.86 -11.29 -5.59
N GLN A 42 -6.69 -10.68 -4.75
CA GLN A 42 -8.05 -10.29 -5.14
C GLN A 42 -8.06 -9.20 -6.21
N GLU A 43 -7.17 -8.21 -6.09
CA GLU A 43 -7.07 -7.10 -7.04
C GLU A 43 -6.51 -7.56 -8.41
N ILE A 44 -5.54 -8.49 -8.43
CA ILE A 44 -5.05 -9.09 -9.67
C ILE A 44 -6.14 -9.90 -10.37
N GLU A 45 -6.90 -10.72 -9.64
CA GLU A 45 -8.03 -11.47 -10.22
C GLU A 45 -9.06 -10.55 -10.86
N LYS A 46 -9.37 -9.42 -10.22
CA LYS A 46 -10.26 -8.40 -10.79
C LYS A 46 -9.70 -7.80 -12.08
N LEU A 47 -8.41 -7.50 -12.14
CA LEU A 47 -7.78 -6.99 -13.36
C LEU A 47 -7.79 -8.01 -14.49
N ILE A 48 -7.50 -9.28 -14.19
CA ILE A 48 -7.55 -10.37 -15.17
C ILE A 48 -8.96 -10.47 -15.77
N LEU A 49 -9.99 -10.45 -14.91
CA LEU A 49 -11.39 -10.50 -15.34
C LEU A 49 -11.79 -9.27 -16.17
N PHE A 50 -11.39 -8.07 -15.73
CA PHE A 50 -11.67 -6.83 -16.44
C PHE A 50 -11.04 -6.79 -17.84
N LEU A 51 -9.83 -7.35 -17.99
CA LEU A 51 -9.08 -7.32 -19.24
C LEU A 51 -9.73 -8.13 -20.36
N GLY A 52 -10.55 -9.14 -20.03
CA GLY A 52 -11.14 -10.06 -21.00
C GLY A 52 -10.05 -10.74 -21.84
N ASP A 53 -10.14 -10.62 -23.17
CA ASP A 53 -9.17 -11.24 -24.10
C ASP A 53 -7.89 -10.42 -24.30
N ARG A 54 -7.85 -9.16 -23.83
CA ARG A 54 -6.67 -8.32 -24.04
C ARG A 54 -5.47 -8.91 -23.28
N PRO A 55 -4.25 -8.93 -23.86
CA PRO A 55 -3.12 -9.64 -23.27
C PRO A 55 -2.32 -8.81 -22.26
N THR A 56 -2.44 -7.48 -22.25
CA THR A 56 -1.54 -6.63 -21.46
C THR A 56 -2.29 -5.60 -20.63
N ILE A 57 -2.05 -5.63 -19.32
CA ILE A 57 -2.51 -4.63 -18.36
C ILE A 57 -1.65 -3.37 -18.51
N ASN A 58 -2.30 -2.24 -18.69
CA ASN A 58 -1.68 -0.92 -18.74
C ASN A 58 -2.07 -0.08 -17.52
N LYS A 59 -1.43 1.08 -17.37
CA LYS A 59 -1.64 1.96 -16.20
C LYS A 59 -3.08 2.50 -16.10
N GLN A 60 -3.78 2.66 -17.22
CA GLN A 60 -5.17 3.13 -17.22
C GLN A 60 -6.11 2.06 -16.64
N ASP A 61 -5.88 0.78 -16.95
CA ASP A 61 -6.66 -0.33 -16.39
C ASP A 61 -6.54 -0.36 -14.87
N VAL A 62 -5.33 -0.18 -14.35
CA VAL A 62 -5.06 -0.12 -12.91
C VAL A 62 -5.79 1.07 -12.28
N ASN A 63 -5.69 2.27 -12.86
CA ASN A 63 -6.41 3.45 -12.37
C ASN A 63 -7.94 3.28 -12.37
N GLN A 64 -8.48 2.50 -13.31
CA GLN A 64 -9.91 2.31 -13.46
C GLN A 64 -10.48 1.29 -12.47
N ILE A 65 -9.72 0.25 -12.15
CA ILE A 65 -10.22 -0.92 -11.41
C ILE A 65 -9.71 -0.98 -9.98
N ILE A 66 -8.49 -0.49 -9.74
CA ILE A 66 -7.83 -0.63 -8.45
C ILE A 66 -8.06 0.62 -7.61
N ASN A 67 -8.63 0.41 -6.43
CA ASN A 67 -8.74 1.44 -5.42
C ASN A 67 -7.56 1.34 -4.44
N ARG A 68 -7.21 2.46 -3.80
CA ARG A 68 -6.26 2.42 -2.67
C ARG A 68 -6.81 1.52 -1.58
N SER A 69 -5.97 0.62 -1.10
CA SER A 69 -6.33 -0.22 0.04
C SER A 69 -6.49 0.63 1.30
N LEU A 70 -7.23 0.12 2.28
CA LEU A 70 -7.43 0.80 3.55
C LEU A 70 -6.09 1.11 4.24
N GLU A 71 -5.17 0.14 4.20
CA GLU A 71 -3.83 0.29 4.78
C GLU A 71 -3.06 1.42 4.10
N GLN A 72 -3.06 1.49 2.77
CA GLN A 72 -2.44 2.59 2.03
C GLN A 72 -3.11 3.95 2.32
N ASN A 73 -4.43 3.99 2.46
CA ASN A 73 -5.11 5.22 2.89
C ASN A 73 -4.71 5.63 4.32
N VAL A 74 -4.50 4.69 5.25
CA VAL A 74 -4.02 5.03 6.61
C VAL A 74 -2.56 5.49 6.59
N PHE A 75 -1.71 4.93 5.74
CA PHE A 75 -0.36 5.45 5.50
C PHE A 75 -0.40 6.88 4.98
N LEU A 76 -1.20 7.15 3.95
CA LEU A 76 -1.39 8.48 3.38
C LEU A 76 -1.93 9.48 4.42
N LEU A 77 -2.89 9.05 5.25
CA LEU A 77 -3.40 9.85 6.36
C LEU A 77 -2.28 10.24 7.33
N THR A 78 -1.41 9.28 7.66
CA THR A 78 -0.27 9.53 8.56
C THR A 78 0.71 10.53 7.95
N GLU A 79 0.99 10.43 6.64
CA GLU A 79 1.80 11.41 5.93
C GLU A 79 1.19 12.82 5.97
N TYR A 80 -0.13 12.94 5.76
CA TYR A 80 -0.80 14.23 5.86
C TYR A 80 -0.67 14.84 7.26
N ILE A 81 -0.81 14.03 8.32
CA ILE A 81 -0.65 14.52 9.69
C ILE A 81 0.80 14.98 9.93
N GLN A 82 1.79 14.19 9.52
CA GLN A 82 3.21 14.54 9.66
C GLN A 82 3.56 15.84 8.92
N LYS A 83 3.03 16.01 7.70
CA LYS A 83 3.24 17.20 6.85
C LYS A 83 2.33 18.38 7.25
N ARG A 84 1.58 18.28 8.36
CA ARG A 84 0.60 19.29 8.84
C ARG A 84 -0.48 19.67 7.83
N LYS A 85 -0.81 18.74 6.93
CA LYS A 85 -1.82 18.84 5.86
C LYS A 85 -3.22 18.51 6.41
N LYS A 86 -3.72 19.35 7.32
CA LYS A 86 -4.94 19.11 8.10
C LYS A 86 -6.19 18.90 7.22
N GLU A 87 -6.39 19.74 6.21
CA GLU A 87 -7.57 19.67 5.34
C GLU A 87 -7.63 18.34 4.58
N GLN A 88 -6.50 17.93 3.97
CA GLN A 88 -6.42 16.65 3.27
C GLN A 88 -6.64 15.46 4.20
N ALA A 89 -6.10 15.51 5.43
CA ALA A 89 -6.31 14.46 6.43
C ALA A 89 -7.79 14.32 6.81
N ILE A 90 -8.48 15.43 7.07
CA ILE A 90 -9.91 15.42 7.43
C ILE A 90 -10.75 14.91 6.25
N HIS A 91 -10.45 15.35 5.03
CA HIS A 91 -11.18 14.92 3.85
C HIS A 91 -11.04 13.41 3.65
N LEU A 92 -9.82 12.88 3.72
CA LEU A 92 -9.56 11.44 3.58
C LEU A 92 -10.29 10.61 4.64
N VAL A 93 -10.32 11.05 5.90
CA VAL A 93 -11.08 10.35 6.95
C VAL A 93 -12.58 10.35 6.64
N LYS A 94 -13.14 11.46 6.14
CA LYS A 94 -14.56 11.52 5.75
C LYS A 94 -14.85 10.55 4.61
N ASP A 95 -13.99 10.51 3.59
CA ASP A 95 -14.15 9.61 2.45
C ASP A 95 -14.17 8.14 2.90
N LEU A 96 -13.25 7.76 3.79
CA LEU A 96 -13.19 6.40 4.34
C LEU A 96 -14.46 6.04 5.12
N ILE A 97 -15.00 6.96 5.92
CA ILE A 97 -16.25 6.76 6.63
C ILE A 97 -17.42 6.64 5.65
N THR A 98 -17.46 7.45 4.58
CA THR A 98 -18.47 7.36 3.52
C THR A 98 -18.39 6.03 2.76
N MET A 99 -17.19 5.46 2.60
CA MET A 99 -16.96 4.11 2.07
C MET A 99 -17.36 2.98 3.04
N LYS A 100 -18.02 3.30 4.17
CA LYS A 100 -18.47 2.36 5.22
C LYS A 100 -17.34 1.64 5.95
N GLU A 101 -16.13 2.18 5.95
CA GLU A 101 -15.08 1.67 6.84
C GLU A 101 -15.42 2.00 8.29
N GLU A 102 -15.30 1.00 9.17
CA GLU A 102 -15.64 1.18 10.57
C GLU A 102 -14.63 2.13 11.26
N PRO A 103 -15.11 3.18 11.96
CA PRO A 103 -14.22 4.13 12.65
C PRO A 103 -13.25 3.47 13.63
N ILE A 104 -13.67 2.38 14.30
CA ILE A 104 -12.82 1.65 15.24
C ILE A 104 -11.64 0.96 14.53
N LYS A 105 -11.86 0.43 13.33
CA LYS A 105 -10.83 -0.20 12.49
C LYS A 105 -9.83 0.85 12.02
N LEU A 106 -10.31 2.02 11.60
CA LEU A 106 -9.44 3.16 11.25
C LEU A 106 -8.56 3.58 12.43
N LEU A 107 -9.15 3.75 13.61
CA LEU A 107 -8.42 4.12 14.82
C LEU A 107 -7.35 3.07 15.19
N ALA A 108 -7.68 1.78 15.10
CA ALA A 108 -6.76 0.70 15.38
C ALA A 108 -5.55 0.69 14.41
N LEU A 109 -5.79 0.94 13.11
CA LEU A 109 -4.74 1.02 12.10
C LEU A 109 -3.84 2.24 12.30
N ILE A 110 -4.44 3.42 12.51
CA ILE A 110 -3.69 4.66 12.80
C ILE A 110 -2.80 4.44 14.03
N THR A 111 -3.37 3.92 15.12
CA THR A 111 -2.63 3.65 16.36
C THR A 111 -1.46 2.71 16.13
N SER A 112 -1.65 1.65 15.33
CA SER A 112 -0.59 0.69 15.02
C SER A 112 0.53 1.32 14.18
N ASN A 113 0.20 2.15 13.20
CA ASN A 113 1.21 2.88 12.42
C ASN A 113 2.01 3.86 13.28
N TYR A 114 1.35 4.64 14.15
CA TYR A 114 2.04 5.54 15.08
C TYR A 114 2.96 4.79 16.05
N ARG A 115 2.50 3.64 16.55
CA ARG A 115 3.31 2.76 17.40
C ARG A 115 4.57 2.29 16.67
N LEU A 116 4.43 1.87 15.41
CA LEU A 116 5.57 1.46 14.57
C LEU A 116 6.55 2.62 14.35
N PHE A 117 6.06 3.82 13.99
CA PHE A 117 6.91 5.01 13.87
C PHE A 117 7.66 5.32 15.17
N TYR A 118 6.99 5.20 16.32
CA TYR A 118 7.61 5.42 17.61
C TYR A 118 8.70 4.38 17.93
N GLN A 119 8.46 3.11 17.62
CA GLN A 119 9.44 2.03 17.76
C GLN A 119 10.67 2.28 16.86
N CYS A 120 10.46 2.63 15.59
CA CYS A 120 11.55 2.99 14.68
C CYS A 120 12.36 4.18 15.21
N LYS A 121 11.70 5.18 15.80
CA LYS A 121 12.39 6.33 16.42
C LYS A 121 13.26 5.90 17.61
N ILE A 122 12.76 5.03 18.49
CA ILE A 122 13.54 4.51 19.63
C ILE A 122 14.75 3.72 19.14
N LEU A 123 14.57 2.83 18.16
CA LEU A 123 15.64 1.99 17.61
C LEU A 123 16.73 2.84 16.93
N SER A 124 16.32 3.80 16.10
CA SER A 124 17.26 4.74 15.47
C SER A 124 18.08 5.53 16.50
N GLN A 125 17.48 5.92 17.63
CA GLN A 125 18.22 6.58 18.70
C GLN A 125 19.24 5.65 19.38
N LYS A 126 18.93 4.36 19.55
CA LYS A 126 19.86 3.37 20.11
C LYS A 126 21.05 3.11 19.18
N ASP A 127 20.80 2.91 17.89
CA ASP A 127 21.87 2.70 16.90
C ASP A 127 22.82 3.92 16.80
N ILE A 128 22.27 5.14 16.96
CA ILE A 128 23.07 6.38 17.03
C ILE A 128 23.95 6.42 18.30
N VAL A 129 23.49 5.86 19.42
CA VAL A 129 24.26 5.78 20.67
C VAL A 129 25.38 4.75 20.53
N ASP A 130 25.08 3.56 20.02
CA ASP A 130 26.05 2.47 19.89
C ASP A 130 27.15 2.80 18.87
N SER A 131 26.81 3.45 17.75
CA SER A 131 27.78 3.91 16.75
C SER A 131 28.69 5.06 17.24
N LYS A 132 28.27 5.84 18.25
CA LYS A 132 29.10 6.87 18.89
C LYS A 132 30.04 6.28 19.95
N LEU A 133 29.62 5.24 20.65
CA LEU A 133 30.45 4.53 21.63
C LEU A 133 31.59 3.75 20.96
N LEU A 134 31.38 3.23 19.74
CA LEU A 134 32.40 2.52 18.96
C LEU A 134 33.45 3.44 18.29
N LYS A 135 33.35 4.76 18.47
CA LYS A 135 34.30 5.75 17.91
C LYS A 135 35.14 6.46 18.98
N GLN A 136 35.15 5.97 20.21
CA GLN A 136 36.05 6.40 21.29
C GLN A 136 37.06 5.30 21.60
#